data_AF-A0A932YYR5-F1
#
_entry.id   AF-A0A932YYR5-F1
#
_cell.length_a   1.000
_cell.length_b   1.000
_cell.length_c   1.000
_cell.angle_alpha   90.00
_cell.angle_beta   90.00
_cell.angle_gamma   90.00
#
_symmetry.space_group_name_H-M   'P 1'
#
loop_
_entity.id
_entity.type
_entity.pdbx_description
1 polymer ?
#
loop_
_entity_poly.entity_id
_entity_poly.type
_entity_poly.pdbx_seq_one_letter_code
_entity_poly.pdbx_strand_id
1 'polypeptide(L)'
;MRLLALVVTLFAGVFYVVKDYHTSRDIDAWMDRAQVAADREDMLEYLHTLEANLEQRGMTQGHFALVFKRPDNDLGLQYRAIQRIIERLEGIAEIPTSETAYQVALDDIRGTIREMPRPASGWVWSHYWGLAVLVLAALFAAWFFTPLSRQ
;
A
#
# COMPACT_ATOMS: atom_id res chain seq x y z
N MET A 1 -15.17 -23.31 22.91
CA MET A 1 -15.46 -22.44 21.74
C MET A 1 -15.05 -20.98 21.95
N ARG A 2 -15.45 -20.29 23.02
CA ARG A 2 -15.10 -18.86 23.24
C ARG A 2 -13.59 -18.57 23.33
N LEU A 3 -12.84 -19.39 24.09
CA LEU A 3 -11.39 -19.26 24.18
C LEU A 3 -10.72 -19.43 22.81
N LEU A 4 -11.14 -20.44 22.04
CA LEU A 4 -10.63 -20.67 20.69
C LEU A 4 -10.90 -19.47 19.77
N ALA A 5 -12.12 -18.93 19.77
CA ALA A 5 -12.45 -17.76 18.98
C ALA A 5 -11.65 -16.53 19.39
N LEU A 6 -11.40 -16.33 20.69
CA LEU A 6 -10.54 -15.27 21.18
C LEU A 6 -9.10 -15.43 20.70
N VAL A 7 -8.55 -16.64 20.79
CA VAL A 7 -7.20 -16.96 20.30
C VAL A 7 -7.11 -16.70 18.79
N VAL A 8 -8.06 -17.22 18.00
CA VAL A 8 -8.11 -17.00 16.54
C VAL A 8 -8.18 -15.51 16.20
N THR A 9 -9.04 -14.76 16.89
CA THR A 9 -9.20 -13.31 16.67
C THR A 9 -7.92 -12.56 17.01
N LEU A 10 -7.27 -12.89 18.13
CA LEU A 10 -6.01 -12.28 18.54
C LEU A 10 -4.91 -12.53 17.52
N PHE A 11 -4.72 -13.78 17.09
CA PHE A 11 -3.71 -14.14 16.10
C PHE A 11 -3.97 -13.47 14.75
N ALA A 12 -5.22 -13.47 14.28
CA ALA A 12 -5.58 -12.81 13.03
C ALA A 12 -5.36 -11.29 13.10
N GLY A 13 -5.71 -10.66 14.24
CA GLY A 13 -5.49 -9.23 14.46
C GLY A 13 -4.00 -8.86 14.45
N VAL A 14 -3.18 -9.58 15.22
CA VAL A 14 -1.72 -9.38 15.24
C VAL A 14 -1.13 -9.60 13.85
N PHE A 15 -1.51 -10.68 13.16
CA PHE A 15 -1.06 -10.96 11.80
C PHE A 15 -1.39 -9.81 10.84
N TYR A 16 -2.62 -9.30 10.90
CA TYR A 16 -3.05 -8.19 10.05
C TYR A 16 -2.25 -6.93 10.30
N VAL A 17 -2.08 -6.53 11.57
CA VAL A 17 -1.29 -5.35 11.96
C VAL A 17 0.15 -5.47 11.48
N VAL A 18 0.77 -6.65 11.65
CA VAL A 18 2.14 -6.89 11.20
C VAL A 18 2.25 -6.78 9.67
N LYS A 19 1.30 -7.38 8.94
CA LYS A 19 1.30 -7.31 7.46
C LYS A 19 1.04 -5.91 6.94
N ASP A 20 0.10 -5.19 7.54
CA ASP A 20 -0.19 -3.79 7.23
C ASP A 20 1.05 -2.93 7.45
N TYR A 21 1.64 -2.97 8.65
CA TYR A 21 2.84 -2.21 8.99
C TYR A 21 3.99 -2.44 8.01
N HIS A 22 4.34 -3.70 7.73
CA HIS A 22 5.42 -3.99 6.80
C HIS A 22 5.10 -3.50 5.38
N THR A 23 3.85 -3.63 4.95
CA THR A 23 3.46 -3.20 3.60
C THR A 23 3.48 -1.68 3.48
N SER A 24 2.95 -0.95 4.47
CA SER A 24 2.95 0.52 4.47
C SER A 24 4.38 1.08 4.57
N ARG A 25 5.24 0.44 5.37
CA ARG A 25 6.67 0.81 5.44
C ARG A 25 7.39 0.60 4.11
N ASP A 26 7.09 -0.49 3.41
CA ASP A 26 7.80 -0.86 2.18
C ASP A 26 7.20 -0.20 0.92
N ILE A 27 6.01 0.40 1.02
CA ILE A 27 5.33 1.03 -0.13
C ILE A 27 5.05 2.50 0.18
N ASP A 28 4.07 2.79 1.04
CA ASP A 28 3.60 4.16 1.30
C ASP A 28 4.72 5.06 1.82
N ALA A 29 5.59 4.56 2.71
CA ALA A 29 6.68 5.37 3.26
C ALA A 29 7.74 5.73 2.21
N TRP A 30 7.96 4.92 1.17
CA TRP A 30 8.85 5.29 0.06
C TRP A 30 8.20 6.31 -0.88
N MET A 31 6.88 6.23 -1.08
CA MET A 31 6.15 7.30 -1.77
C MET A 31 6.23 8.62 -1.00
N ASP A 32 6.05 8.59 0.32
CA ASP A 32 6.17 9.77 1.18
C ASP A 32 7.58 10.37 1.11
N ARG A 33 8.63 9.54 1.13
CA ARG A 33 10.03 9.99 0.97
C ARG A 33 10.28 10.61 -0.40
N ALA A 34 9.83 9.96 -1.47
CA ALA A 34 9.96 10.49 -2.83
C ALA A 34 9.25 11.85 -2.97
N GLN A 35 8.07 12.01 -2.36
CA GLN A 35 7.32 13.26 -2.38
C GLN A 35 8.06 14.44 -1.73
N VAL A 36 8.88 14.19 -0.70
CA VAL A 36 9.61 15.24 0.05
C VAL A 36 11.10 15.30 -0.28
N ALA A 37 11.58 14.48 -1.21
CA ALA A 37 12.97 14.47 -1.65
C ALA A 37 13.39 15.86 -2.16
N ALA A 38 14.54 16.35 -1.73
CA ALA A 38 15.00 17.71 -2.02
C ALA A 38 15.56 17.87 -3.45
N ASP A 39 16.13 16.79 -3.99
CA ASP A 39 16.70 16.72 -5.32
C ASP A 39 16.19 15.50 -6.10
N ARG A 40 16.61 15.45 -7.36
CA ARG A 40 16.21 14.42 -8.31
C ARG A 40 16.82 13.07 -8.00
N GLU A 41 18.08 13.05 -7.57
CA GLU A 41 18.86 11.84 -7.30
C GLU A 41 18.22 11.03 -6.17
N ASP A 42 17.90 11.68 -5.04
CA ASP A 42 17.20 11.05 -3.91
C ASP A 42 15.81 10.55 -4.34
N MET A 43 15.08 11.37 -5.13
CA MET A 43 13.74 11.00 -5.59
C MET A 43 13.76 9.76 -6.48
N LEU A 44 14.74 9.66 -7.40
CA LEU A 44 14.95 8.48 -8.24
C LEU A 44 15.27 7.24 -7.41
N GLU A 45 16.17 7.35 -6.43
CA GLU A 45 16.50 6.24 -5.54
C GLU A 45 15.25 5.71 -4.82
N TYR A 46 14.44 6.61 -4.26
CA TYR A 46 13.23 6.24 -3.54
C TYR A 46 12.17 5.63 -4.46
N LEU A 47 12.02 6.13 -5.68
CA LEU A 47 11.05 5.61 -6.64
C LEU A 47 11.46 4.25 -7.21
N HIS A 48 12.74 4.01 -7.49
CA HIS A 48 13.21 2.68 -7.87
C HIS A 48 13.07 1.67 -6.74
N THR A 49 13.32 2.09 -5.49
CA THR A 49 13.09 1.25 -4.32
C THR A 49 11.61 0.90 -4.16
N LEU A 50 10.73 1.89 -4.36
CA LEU A 50 9.28 1.69 -4.38
C LEU A 50 8.86 0.73 -5.50
N GLU A 51 9.34 0.93 -6.72
CA GLU A 51 9.08 0.07 -7.88
C GLU A 51 9.45 -1.39 -7.58
N ALA A 52 10.67 -1.64 -7.10
CA ALA A 52 11.12 -2.97 -6.71
C ALA A 52 10.25 -3.60 -5.61
N ASN A 53 9.82 -2.82 -4.60
CA ASN A 53 8.94 -3.32 -3.54
C ASN A 53 7.54 -3.65 -4.07
N LEU A 54 7.02 -2.89 -5.02
CA LEU A 54 5.76 -3.19 -5.71
C LEU A 54 5.88 -4.51 -6.48
N GLU A 55 6.96 -4.71 -7.23
CA GLU A 55 7.23 -5.96 -7.95
C GLU A 55 7.36 -7.15 -7.01
N GLN A 56 8.17 -7.03 -5.95
CA GLN A 56 8.39 -8.09 -4.97
C GLN A 56 7.09 -8.57 -4.32
N ARG A 57 6.13 -7.67 -4.15
CA ARG A 57 4.82 -7.95 -3.53
C ARG A 57 3.73 -8.30 -4.55
N GLY A 58 4.04 -8.32 -5.84
CA GLY A 58 3.08 -8.58 -6.90
C GLY A 58 2.04 -7.47 -7.07
N MET A 59 2.36 -6.24 -6.67
CA MET A 59 1.51 -5.04 -6.79
C MET A 59 1.64 -4.38 -8.18
N THR A 60 1.86 -5.16 -9.23
CA THR A 60 2.03 -4.68 -10.62
C THR A 60 0.74 -4.79 -11.44
N GLN A 61 -0.28 -5.44 -10.89
CA GLN A 61 -1.58 -5.66 -11.53
C GLN A 61 -2.69 -5.91 -10.49
N GLY A 62 -3.94 -5.88 -10.93
CA GLY A 62 -5.09 -6.10 -10.07
C GLY A 62 -5.56 -4.83 -9.38
N HIS A 63 -6.26 -4.97 -8.25
CA HIS A 63 -6.81 -3.82 -7.52
C HIS A 63 -6.61 -4.00 -6.01
N PHE A 64 -6.36 -2.90 -5.29
CA PHE A 64 -6.29 -2.89 -3.83
C PHE A 64 -7.66 -2.67 -3.16
N ALA A 65 -8.74 -3.09 -3.85
CA ALA A 65 -10.12 -3.03 -3.37
C ALA A 65 -10.85 -4.35 -3.65
N LEU A 66 -11.62 -4.83 -2.68
CA LEU A 66 -12.34 -6.11 -2.80
C LEU A 66 -13.52 -6.08 -3.77
N VAL A 67 -14.31 -5.01 -3.73
CA VAL A 67 -15.62 -4.95 -4.40
C VAL A 67 -15.63 -3.86 -5.48
N PHE A 68 -15.40 -2.61 -5.08
CA PHE A 68 -15.50 -1.47 -5.97
C PHE A 68 -14.17 -1.20 -6.68
N LYS A 69 -13.96 -1.88 -7.80
CA LYS A 69 -12.80 -1.70 -8.69
C LYS A 69 -12.96 -0.40 -9.48
N ARG A 70 -11.94 0.44 -9.42
CA ARG A 70 -11.93 1.76 -10.04
C ARG A 70 -10.51 2.10 -10.51
N PRO A 71 -10.32 3.05 -11.44
CA PRO A 71 -8.99 3.43 -11.91
C PRO A 71 -8.05 3.91 -10.80
N ASP A 72 -8.57 4.57 -9.76
CA ASP A 72 -7.76 5.02 -8.62
C ASP A 72 -7.20 3.85 -7.80
N ASN A 73 -7.87 2.69 -7.80
CA ASN A 73 -7.41 1.50 -7.08
C ASN A 73 -6.83 0.38 -7.94
N ASP A 74 -6.59 0.63 -9.22
CA ASP A 74 -5.90 -0.28 -10.14
C ASP A 74 -4.38 -0.21 -9.92
N LEU A 75 -3.81 -1.32 -9.43
CA LEU A 75 -2.38 -1.42 -9.12
C LEU A 75 -1.50 -1.36 -10.37
N GLY A 76 -1.99 -1.84 -11.52
CA GLY A 76 -1.24 -1.75 -12.77
C GLY A 76 -1.17 -0.33 -13.32
N LEU A 77 -2.24 0.46 -13.12
CA LEU A 77 -2.20 1.89 -13.44
C LEU A 77 -1.25 2.65 -12.51
N GLN A 78 -1.28 2.36 -11.21
CA GLN A 78 -0.34 2.97 -10.25
C GLN A 78 1.11 2.60 -10.58
N TYR A 79 1.39 1.31 -10.85
CA TYR A 79 2.72 0.84 -11.21
C TYR A 79 3.27 1.56 -12.43
N ARG A 80 2.49 1.61 -13.53
CA ARG A 80 2.88 2.36 -14.74
C ARG A 80 3.01 3.86 -14.49
N ALA A 81 2.27 4.43 -13.54
CA ALA A 81 2.43 5.85 -13.18
C ALA A 81 3.78 6.10 -12.51
N ILE A 82 4.22 5.23 -11.60
CA ILE A 82 5.57 5.29 -11.01
C ILE A 82 6.64 5.21 -12.09
N GLN A 83 6.53 4.26 -13.03
CA GLN A 83 7.49 4.12 -14.13
C GLN A 83 7.59 5.39 -14.99
N ARG A 84 6.46 6.00 -15.35
CA ARG A 84 6.45 7.27 -16.10
C ARG A 84 7.05 8.43 -15.30
N ILE A 85 6.90 8.44 -13.98
CA ILE A 85 7.52 9.47 -13.13
C ILE A 85 9.04 9.29 -13.13
N ILE A 86 9.52 8.05 -13.01
CA ILE A 86 10.95 7.72 -13.10
C ILE A 86 11.52 8.19 -14.45
N GLU A 87 10.91 7.80 -15.56
CA GLU A 87 11.32 8.23 -16.91
C GLU A 87 11.37 9.77 -17.03
N ARG A 88 10.40 10.46 -16.43
CA ARG A 88 10.35 11.93 -16.42
C ARG A 88 11.45 12.56 -15.59
N LEU A 89 11.79 11.98 -14.42
CA LEU A 89 12.92 12.42 -13.60
C LEU A 89 14.25 12.21 -14.32
N GLU A 90 14.40 11.10 -15.04
CA GLU A 90 15.57 10.87 -15.88
C GLU A 90 15.68 11.94 -16.98
N GLY A 91 14.57 12.32 -17.61
CA GLY A 91 14.54 13.42 -18.59
C GLY A 91 14.89 14.81 -18.01
N ILE A 92 14.67 15.04 -16.71
CA ILE A 92 15.03 16.30 -16.04
C ILE A 92 16.56 16.42 -15.85
N ALA A 93 17.35 15.35 -16.03
CA ALA A 93 18.81 15.36 -15.92
C ALA A 93 19.49 16.45 -16.76
N GLU A 94 18.87 16.80 -17.88
CA GLU A 94 19.41 17.73 -18.87
C GLU A 94 19.24 19.20 -18.45
N ILE A 95 18.39 19.49 -17.45
CA ILE A 95 18.12 20.84 -16.97
C ILE A 95 19.11 21.20 -15.86
N PRO A 96 19.87 22.31 -15.97
CA PRO A 96 20.76 22.74 -14.91
C PRO A 96 20.01 22.99 -13.59
N THR A 97 20.54 22.47 -12.47
CA THR A 97 19.90 22.56 -11.15
C THR A 97 19.73 23.98 -10.62
N SER A 98 20.49 24.93 -11.16
CA SER A 98 20.39 26.37 -10.86
C SER A 98 19.22 27.06 -11.55
N GLU A 99 18.59 26.42 -12.54
CA GLU A 99 17.47 26.99 -13.27
C GLU A 99 16.16 26.81 -12.52
N THR A 100 15.30 27.83 -12.55
CA THR A 100 13.94 27.74 -12.00
C THR A 100 13.13 26.60 -12.64
N ALA A 101 13.37 26.31 -13.92
CA ALA A 101 12.70 25.23 -14.64
C ALA A 101 12.91 23.85 -13.98
N TYR A 102 14.10 23.59 -13.43
CA TYR A 102 14.41 22.35 -12.73
C TYR A 102 13.54 22.21 -11.46
N GLN A 103 13.46 23.27 -10.65
CA GLN A 103 12.67 23.26 -9.41
C GLN A 103 11.17 23.12 -9.69
N VAL A 104 10.66 23.82 -10.71
CA VAL A 104 9.26 23.70 -11.13
C VAL A 104 8.95 22.27 -11.60
N ALA A 105 9.86 21.65 -12.35
CA ALA A 105 9.68 20.29 -12.83
C ALA A 105 9.66 19.28 -11.67
N LEU A 106 10.55 19.44 -10.68
CA LEU A 106 10.54 18.61 -9.47
C LEU A 106 9.26 18.81 -8.65
N ASP A 107 8.81 20.05 -8.45
CA ASP A 107 7.60 20.35 -7.67
C ASP A 107 6.34 19.75 -8.29
N ASP A 108 6.24 19.76 -9.62
CA ASP A 108 5.13 19.11 -10.33
C ASP A 108 5.13 17.58 -10.13
N ILE A 109 6.31 16.96 -10.13
CA ILE A 109 6.45 15.53 -9.85
C ILE A 109 6.09 15.22 -8.39
N ARG A 110 6.57 16.01 -7.42
CA ARG A 110 6.17 15.89 -6.00
C ARG A 110 4.65 16.00 -5.86
N GLY A 111 4.04 16.96 -6.56
CA GLY A 111 2.59 17.14 -6.63
C GLY A 111 1.87 15.88 -7.13
N THR A 112 2.38 15.29 -8.21
CA THR A 112 1.84 14.03 -8.76
C THR A 112 1.94 12.88 -7.75
N ILE A 113 3.11 12.65 -7.13
CA ILE A 113 3.32 11.58 -6.15
C ILE A 113 2.40 11.76 -4.92
N ARG A 114 2.17 13.01 -4.50
CA ARG A 114 1.27 13.34 -3.38
C ARG A 114 -0.17 12.98 -3.64
N GLU A 115 -0.62 13.13 -4.88
CA GLU A 115 -2.00 12.82 -5.28
C GLU A 115 -2.23 11.33 -5.56
N MET A 116 -1.15 10.55 -5.70
CA MET A 116 -1.26 9.11 -5.86
C MET A 116 -1.84 8.46 -4.59
N PRO A 117 -2.84 7.58 -4.74
CA PRO A 117 -3.42 6.87 -3.61
C PRO A 117 -2.40 5.92 -3.01
N ARG A 118 -2.47 5.76 -1.69
CA ARG A 118 -1.62 4.87 -0.90
C ARG A 118 -2.20 3.44 -0.91
N PRO A 119 -1.59 2.48 -1.62
CA PRO A 119 -2.22 1.19 -1.85
C PRO A 119 -2.02 0.20 -0.70
N ALA A 120 -1.09 0.43 0.24
CA ALA A 120 -0.62 -0.61 1.16
C ALA A 120 -1.74 -1.25 1.98
N SER A 121 -2.48 -0.46 2.77
CA SER A 121 -3.55 -1.00 3.63
C SER A 121 -4.71 -1.59 2.82
N GLY A 122 -5.07 -0.94 1.71
CA GLY A 122 -6.08 -1.47 0.79
C GLY A 122 -5.67 -2.83 0.22
N TRP A 123 -4.40 -2.98 -0.13
CA TRP A 123 -3.86 -4.22 -0.67
C TRP A 123 -3.88 -5.31 0.39
N VAL A 124 -3.41 -5.05 1.62
CA VAL A 124 -3.42 -6.02 2.72
C VAL A 124 -4.84 -6.48 3.03
N TRP A 125 -5.79 -5.54 3.10
CA TRP A 125 -7.21 -5.86 3.24
C TRP A 125 -7.70 -6.77 2.11
N SER A 126 -7.45 -6.37 0.87
CA SER A 126 -7.93 -7.08 -0.32
C SER A 126 -7.30 -8.46 -0.50
N HIS A 127 -6.05 -8.63 -0.08
CA HIS A 127 -5.30 -9.87 -0.25
C HIS A 127 -5.60 -10.87 0.86
N TYR A 128 -5.83 -10.39 2.09
CA TYR A 128 -6.05 -11.23 3.28
C TYR A 128 -7.49 -11.23 3.79
N TRP A 129 -8.47 -10.79 3.01
CA TRP A 129 -9.89 -10.72 3.40
C TRP A 129 -10.46 -12.05 3.93
N GLY A 130 -9.94 -13.19 3.45
CA GLY A 130 -10.33 -14.52 3.94
C GLY A 130 -10.06 -14.72 5.44
N LEU A 131 -9.06 -14.04 6.01
CA LEU A 131 -8.82 -14.05 7.46
C LEU A 131 -9.94 -13.36 8.22
N ALA A 132 -10.49 -12.26 7.69
CA ALA A 132 -11.63 -11.60 8.29
C ALA A 132 -12.86 -12.52 8.30
N VAL A 133 -13.11 -13.25 7.21
CA VAL A 133 -14.18 -14.27 7.14
C VAL A 133 -13.98 -15.37 8.17
N LEU A 134 -12.75 -15.87 8.31
CA LEU A 134 -12.43 -16.90 9.30
C LEU A 134 -12.66 -16.42 10.75
N VAL A 135 -12.28 -15.18 11.06
CA VAL A 135 -12.56 -14.55 12.36
C VAL A 135 -14.06 -14.45 12.59
N LEU A 136 -14.83 -13.95 11.61
CA LEU A 136 -16.28 -13.84 11.72
C LEU A 136 -16.93 -15.22 11.93
N ALA A 137 -16.49 -16.25 11.22
CA ALA A 137 -16.97 -17.61 11.38
C ALA A 137 -16.66 -18.17 12.78
N ALA A 138 -15.45 -17.92 13.31
CA ALA A 138 -15.05 -18.34 14.65
C ALA A 138 -15.89 -17.65 15.74
N LEU A 139 -16.15 -16.34 15.59
CA LEU A 139 -17.01 -15.58 16.50
C LEU A 139 -18.45 -16.06 16.45
N PHE A 140 -19.00 -16.28 15.25
CA PHE A 140 -20.34 -16.84 15.05
C PHE A 140 -20.46 -18.22 15.73
N ALA A 141 -19.51 -19.12 15.51
CA ALA A 141 -19.51 -20.44 16.13
C ALA A 141 -19.40 -20.35 17.66
N ALA A 142 -18.59 -19.43 18.19
CA ALA A 142 -18.51 -19.22 19.63
C ALA A 142 -19.82 -18.72 20.23
N TRP A 143 -20.58 -17.87 19.51
CA TRP A 143 -21.87 -17.36 19.95
C TRP A 143 -22.96 -18.44 19.95
N PHE A 144 -23.16 -19.15 18.84
CA PHE A 144 -24.27 -20.09 18.68
C PHE A 144 -24.07 -21.44 19.38
N PHE A 145 -22.82 -21.91 19.51
CA PHE A 145 -22.53 -23.22 20.08
C PHE A 145 -22.01 -23.16 21.53
N THR A 146 -22.01 -21.99 22.19
CA THR A 146 -21.90 -22.02 23.64
C THR A 146 -23.26 -22.34 24.24
N PRO A 147 -23.43 -23.48 24.94
CA PRO A 147 -24.66 -23.74 25.64
C PRO A 147 -24.91 -22.59 26.61
N LEU A 148 -26.09 -21.96 26.51
CA LEU A 148 -26.65 -21.19 27.61
C LEU A 148 -26.70 -22.18 28.77
N SER A 149 -25.74 -22.08 29.69
CA SER A 149 -25.83 -22.78 30.97
C SER A 149 -27.16 -22.33 31.55
N ARG A 150 -28.15 -23.22 31.48
CA ARG A 150 -29.55 -23.00 31.84
C ARG A 150 -29.57 -22.40 33.24
N GLN A 151 -29.97 -21.14 33.34
CA GLN A 151 -30.61 -20.63 34.55
C GLN A 151 -32.05 -21.13 34.56
#